data_AF-A0A2U1MTD2-F1
#
_entry.id   AF-A0A2U1MTD2-F1
#
_cell.length_a   1.000
_cell.length_b   1.000
_cell.length_c   1.000
_cell.angle_alpha   90.00
_cell.angle_beta   90.00
_cell.angle_gamma   90.00
#
_symmetry.space_group_name_H-M   'P 1'
#
loop_
_entity.id
_entity.type
_entity.pdbx_description
1 polymer ?
#
loop_
_entity_poly.entity_id
_entity_poly.type
_entity_poly.pdbx_seq_one_letter_code
_entity_poly.pdbx_strand_id
1 'polypeptide(L)'
;MGGNDNRFESKRTVFVTVGTTSFDSLVKAVDTQQVQEALLKKGYTHLVIQMGRGSYIPKKSSGEDGSLVLDYFTFSPSIADYMRSASLVISHAGIMPNPKLKLYKLY
;
A
#
# COMPACT_ATOMS: atom_id res chain seq x y z
N MET A 1 -20.21 -6.05 28.87
CA MET A 1 -20.93 -5.33 27.79
C MET A 1 -19.94 -4.38 27.13
N GLY A 2 -19.29 -4.73 26.02
CA GLY A 2 -19.91 -4.75 24.70
C GLY A 2 -19.49 -3.47 23.97
N GLY A 3 -18.18 -3.34 23.71
CA GLY A 3 -17.62 -2.22 22.96
C GLY A 3 -18.13 -2.30 21.54
N ASN A 4 -19.12 -1.47 21.22
CA ASN A 4 -19.58 -1.26 19.86
C ASN A 4 -18.53 -0.43 19.12
N ASP A 5 -17.44 -1.03 18.68
CA ASP A 5 -16.62 -0.45 17.63
C ASP A 5 -17.21 -0.86 16.29
N ASN A 6 -18.34 -0.21 15.94
CA ASN A 6 -18.76 -0.06 14.56
C ASN A 6 -17.73 0.85 13.85
N ARG A 7 -16.49 0.37 13.71
CA ARG A 7 -15.55 0.92 12.76
C ARG A 7 -16.14 0.52 11.43
N PHE A 8 -16.86 1.45 10.81
CA PHE A 8 -17.13 1.41 9.38
C PHE A 8 -15.96 0.67 8.72
N GLU A 9 -16.24 -0.45 8.05
CA GLU A 9 -15.33 -1.16 7.16
C GLU A 9 -14.95 -0.23 5.99
N SER A 10 -14.39 0.91 6.32
CA SER A 10 -13.77 1.83 5.41
C SER A 10 -12.49 1.11 5.03
N LYS A 11 -12.52 0.40 3.90
CA LYS A 11 -11.33 -0.23 3.30
C LYS A 11 -10.18 0.77 3.32
N ARG A 12 -9.30 0.65 4.31
CA ARG A 12 -8.13 1.51 4.43
C ARG A 12 -7.05 0.93 3.57
N THR A 13 -6.97 1.46 2.37
CA THR A 13 -6.02 1.02 1.35
C THR A 13 -4.74 1.83 1.45
N VAL A 14 -3.62 1.14 1.57
CA VAL A 14 -2.28 1.69 1.43
C VAL A 14 -1.84 1.48 0.00
N PHE A 15 -1.55 2.56 -0.71
CA PHE A 15 -1.02 2.50 -2.05
C PHE A 15 0.48 2.80 -2.02
N VAL A 16 1.28 1.88 -2.52
CA VAL A 16 2.74 2.03 -2.61
C VAL A 16 3.08 2.25 -4.08
N THR A 17 3.76 3.34 -4.40
CA THR A 17 4.26 3.60 -5.75
C THR A 17 5.77 3.80 -5.72
N VAL A 18 6.48 2.98 -6.48
CA VAL A 18 7.88 3.24 -6.83
C VAL A 18 7.89 4.02 -8.14
N GLY A 19 8.76 5.03 -8.23
CA GLY A 19 8.95 5.79 -9.46
C GLY A 19 9.53 4.91 -10.59
N THR A 20 10.03 5.54 -11.64
CA THR A 20 10.68 4.86 -12.78
C THR A 20 11.98 4.12 -12.41
N THR A 21 12.48 4.30 -11.19
CA THR A 21 13.65 3.59 -10.65
C THR A 21 13.21 2.26 -10.01
N SER A 22 13.80 1.16 -10.47
CA SER A 22 13.51 -0.20 -9.99
C SER A 22 13.90 -0.33 -8.52
N PHE A 23 12.93 -0.12 -7.62
CA PHE A 23 13.16 -0.16 -6.18
C PHE A 23 12.54 -1.40 -5.55
N ASP A 24 13.13 -2.52 -5.91
CA ASP A 24 12.91 -3.87 -5.40
C ASP A 24 12.91 -3.92 -3.86
N SER A 25 13.80 -3.13 -3.24
CA SER A 25 14.01 -3.09 -1.80
C SER A 25 12.79 -2.56 -1.02
N LEU A 26 12.04 -1.58 -1.54
CA LEU A 26 10.81 -1.11 -0.88
C LEU A 26 9.74 -2.18 -0.98
N VAL A 27 9.58 -2.79 -2.15
CA VAL A 27 8.61 -3.86 -2.37
C VAL A 27 8.89 -5.03 -1.42
N LYS A 28 10.16 -5.46 -1.32
CA LYS A 28 10.60 -6.46 -0.34
C LYS A 28 10.33 -6.04 1.10
N ALA A 29 10.61 -4.79 1.46
CA ALA A 29 10.37 -4.29 2.81
C ALA A 29 8.88 -4.34 3.18
N VAL A 30 7.99 -3.88 2.30
CA VAL A 30 6.53 -3.89 2.55
C VAL A 30 5.90 -5.28 2.40
N ASP A 31 6.53 -6.18 1.64
CA ASP A 31 6.15 -7.60 1.54
C ASP A 31 6.47 -8.38 2.82
N THR A 32 7.35 -7.88 3.70
CA THR A 32 7.64 -8.57 4.96
C THR A 32 6.43 -8.66 5.88
N GLN A 33 6.33 -9.80 6.59
CA GLN A 33 5.27 -10.05 7.57
C GLN A 33 5.20 -8.94 8.64
N GLN A 34 6.34 -8.46 9.12
CA GLN A 34 6.40 -7.40 10.13
C GLN A 34 5.68 -6.13 9.68
N VAL A 35 5.85 -5.73 8.41
CA VAL A 35 5.19 -4.53 7.87
C VAL A 35 3.71 -4.79 7.67
N GLN A 36 3.33 -5.94 7.11
CA GLN A 36 1.92 -6.31 6.93
C GLN A 36 1.16 -6.34 8.27
N GLU A 37 1.75 -6.93 9.32
CA GLU A 37 1.18 -6.93 10.66
C GLU A 37 1.10 -5.54 11.27
N ALA A 38 2.13 -4.71 11.08
CA ALA A 38 2.11 -3.32 11.53
C ALA A 38 0.99 -2.52 10.85
N LEU A 39 0.77 -2.73 9.54
CA LEU A 39 -0.31 -2.12 8.78
C LEU A 39 -1.69 -2.60 9.28
N LEU A 40 -1.87 -3.91 9.51
CA LEU A 40 -3.09 -4.46 10.12
C LEU A 40 -3.36 -3.86 11.49
N LYS A 41 -2.34 -3.78 12.36
CA LYS A 41 -2.44 -3.16 13.70
C LYS A 41 -2.81 -1.68 13.64
N LYS A 42 -2.38 -0.97 12.59
CA LYS A 42 -2.78 0.41 12.32
C LYS A 42 -4.21 0.52 11.77
N GLY A 43 -4.85 -0.61 11.44
CA GLY A 43 -6.20 -0.69 10.90
C GLY A 43 -6.27 -0.53 9.38
N TYR A 44 -5.18 -0.83 8.67
CA TYR A 44 -5.18 -0.98 7.21
C TYR A 44 -5.56 -2.41 6.84
N THR A 45 -6.40 -2.55 5.82
CA THR A 45 -6.89 -3.86 5.37
C THR A 45 -6.37 -4.24 3.99
N HIS A 46 -5.94 -3.25 3.19
CA HIS A 46 -5.49 -3.46 1.82
C HIS A 46 -4.16 -2.74 1.58
N LEU A 47 -3.24 -3.38 0.86
CA LEU A 47 -1.97 -2.86 0.40
C LEU A 47 -1.90 -3.13 -1.10
N VAL A 48 -1.74 -2.06 -1.87
CA VAL A 48 -1.65 -2.13 -3.32
C VAL A 48 -0.30 -1.56 -3.73
N ILE A 49 0.54 -2.39 -4.33
CA ILE A 49 1.89 -2.02 -4.72
C ILE A 49 1.95 -1.85 -6.24
N GLN A 50 2.24 -0.62 -6.67
CA GLN A 50 2.66 -0.38 -8.04
C GLN A 50 4.16 -0.63 -8.16
N MET A 51 4.52 -1.56 -9.04
CA MET A 51 5.89 -1.87 -9.41
C MET A 51 6.27 -1.24 -10.74
N GLY A 52 7.44 -0.61 -10.82
CA GLY A 52 8.00 -0.11 -12.08
C GLY A 52 8.64 -1.24 -12.91
N ARG A 53 9.84 -0.98 -13.43
CA ARG A 53 10.69 -1.99 -14.11
C ARG A 53 11.44 -2.90 -13.12
N GLY A 54 10.89 -3.11 -11.92
CA GLY A 54 11.46 -4.01 -10.92
C GLY A 54 11.26 -5.47 -11.32
N SER A 55 12.12 -6.36 -10.85
CA SER A 55 12.01 -7.81 -11.12
C SER A 55 11.41 -8.60 -9.97
N TYR A 56 11.39 -8.06 -8.75
CA TYR A 56 10.76 -8.73 -7.63
C TYR A 56 9.25 -8.66 -7.70
N ILE A 57 8.63 -9.77 -7.34
CA ILE A 57 7.19 -9.95 -7.33
C ILE A 57 6.79 -10.27 -5.89
N PRO A 58 6.05 -9.38 -5.20
CA PRO A 58 5.59 -9.63 -3.85
C PRO A 58 4.55 -10.74 -3.85
N LYS A 59 4.32 -11.36 -2.69
CA LYS A 59 3.37 -12.45 -2.56
C LYS A 59 1.96 -11.86 -2.41
N LYS A 60 1.11 -12.08 -3.42
CA LYS A 60 -0.31 -11.70 -3.30
C LYS A 60 -0.95 -12.42 -2.12
N SER A 61 -1.74 -11.69 -1.36
CA SER A 61 -2.53 -12.24 -0.26
C SER A 61 -3.96 -11.76 -0.39
N SER A 62 -4.90 -12.68 -0.33
CA SER A 62 -6.34 -12.38 -0.37
C SER A 62 -6.89 -12.00 1.02
N GLY A 63 -6.05 -12.03 2.06
CA GLY A 63 -6.44 -11.69 3.43
C GLY A 63 -7.36 -12.72 4.11
N GLU A 64 -7.53 -13.90 3.53
CA GLU A 64 -8.48 -14.93 4.00
C GLU A 64 -8.15 -15.48 5.39
N ASP A 65 -6.88 -15.39 5.80
CA ASP A 65 -6.40 -15.83 7.12
C ASP A 65 -6.42 -14.70 8.18
N GLY A 66 -7.11 -13.58 7.91
CA GLY A 66 -7.00 -12.36 8.72
C GLY A 66 -5.69 -11.59 8.47
N SER A 67 -4.95 -11.97 7.44
CA SER A 67 -3.79 -11.25 6.93
C SER A 67 -4.20 -10.06 6.06
N LEU A 68 -3.25 -9.19 5.75
CA LEU A 68 -3.50 -8.00 4.97
C LEU A 68 -3.69 -8.38 3.50
N VAL A 69 -4.70 -7.81 2.84
CA VAL A 69 -4.90 -8.02 1.40
C VAL A 69 -3.76 -7.32 0.66
N LEU A 70 -2.85 -8.08 0.07
CA LEU A 70 -1.73 -7.56 -0.71
C LEU A 70 -1.98 -7.81 -2.19
N ASP A 71 -2.12 -6.73 -2.93
CA ASP A 71 -2.18 -6.74 -4.38
C ASP A 71 -1.04 -5.95 -5.00
N TYR A 72 -0.70 -6.28 -6.24
CA TYR A 72 0.31 -5.56 -6.98
C TYR A 72 0.00 -5.50 -8.47
N PHE A 73 0.47 -4.43 -9.10
CA PHE A 73 0.42 -4.24 -10.54
C PHE A 73 1.66 -3.48 -11.02
N THR A 74 1.98 -3.57 -12.31
CA THR A 74 3.16 -2.90 -12.86
C THR A 74 2.82 -1.47 -13.32
N PHE A 75 2.34 -1.34 -14.54
CA PHE A 75 1.94 -0.05 -15.10
C PHE A 75 0.43 -0.05 -15.35
N SER A 76 -0.27 0.91 -14.75
CA SER A 76 -1.69 1.14 -15.00
C SER A 76 -1.93 2.63 -15.24
N PRO A 77 -2.61 3.02 -16.32
CA PRO A 77 -2.98 4.41 -16.56
C PRO A 77 -3.94 4.97 -15.49
N SER A 78 -4.59 4.09 -14.72
CA SER A 78 -5.59 4.45 -13.71
C SER A 78 -5.01 4.65 -12.30
N ILE A 79 -3.68 4.79 -12.16
CA ILE A 79 -3.02 5.02 -10.87
C ILE A 79 -3.59 6.21 -10.08
N ALA A 80 -4.05 7.25 -10.77
CA ALA A 80 -4.65 8.43 -10.14
C ALA A 80 -5.90 8.08 -9.31
N ASP A 81 -6.65 7.05 -9.72
CA ASP A 81 -7.83 6.60 -8.99
C ASP A 81 -7.45 5.83 -7.72
N TYR A 82 -6.43 4.97 -7.80
CA TYR A 82 -5.84 4.32 -6.62
C TYR A 82 -5.29 5.33 -5.63
N MET A 83 -4.60 6.36 -6.11
CA MET A 83 -4.10 7.44 -5.24
C MET A 83 -5.23 8.23 -4.58
N ARG A 84 -6.34 8.46 -5.28
CA ARG A 84 -7.51 9.17 -4.73
C ARG A 84 -8.27 8.33 -3.71
N SER A 85 -8.38 7.03 -3.96
CA SER A 85 -9.10 6.08 -3.10
C SER A 85 -8.24 5.55 -1.94
N ALA A 86 -6.92 5.69 -2.02
CA ALA A 86 -6.00 5.28 -0.96
C ALA A 86 -6.12 6.18 0.26
N SER A 87 -6.15 5.56 1.44
CA SER A 87 -6.07 6.25 2.72
C SER A 87 -4.64 6.70 3.04
N LEU A 88 -3.66 6.00 2.49
CA LEU A 88 -2.24 6.31 2.64
C LEU A 88 -1.54 6.04 1.31
N VAL A 89 -0.74 7.00 0.83
CA VAL A 89 0.15 6.77 -0.31
C VAL A 89 1.60 6.82 0.15
N ILE A 90 2.31 5.71 0.02
CA ILE A 90 3.74 5.61 0.27
C ILE A 90 4.43 5.72 -1.08
N SER A 91 5.23 6.77 -1.25
CA SER A 91 6.00 6.98 -2.47
C SER A 91 7.43 7.35 -2.09
N HIS A 92 8.39 6.66 -2.69
CA HIS A 92 9.78 6.74 -2.23
C HIS A 92 10.53 7.97 -2.77
N ALA A 93 10.33 8.37 -4.02
CA ALA A 93 11.02 9.55 -4.59
C ALA A 93 10.48 9.95 -5.98
N GLY A 94 9.20 9.68 -6.27
CA GLY A 94 8.57 10.13 -7.51
C GLY A 94 7.93 11.49 -7.31
N ILE A 95 8.14 12.43 -8.25
CA ILE A 95 7.30 13.62 -8.38
C ILE A 95 5.86 13.14 -8.56
N MET A 96 5.04 13.31 -7.52
CA MET A 96 3.60 13.12 -7.61
C MET A 96 2.96 14.47 -7.92
N PRO A 97 2.11 14.60 -8.96
CA PRO A 97 1.50 15.88 -9.31
C PRO A 97 0.35 16.33 -8.38
N ASN A 98 0.22 15.81 -7.16
CA ASN A 98 -0.97 16.02 -6.34
C ASN A 98 -0.66 16.60 -4.93
N PRO A 99 -1.00 17.87 -4.63
CA PRO A 99 -0.58 18.58 -3.42
C PRO A 99 -1.37 18.24 -2.14
N LYS A 100 -2.35 17.32 -2.16
CA LYS A 100 -3.27 17.07 -1.02
C LYS A 100 -2.99 15.82 -0.17
N LEU A 101 -1.99 15.01 -0.49
CA LEU A 101 -1.71 13.77 0.24
C LEU A 101 -0.52 13.96 1.20
N LYS A 102 -0.69 13.58 2.47
CA LYS A 102 0.39 13.56 3.47
C LYS A 102 1.45 12.54 3.07
N LEU A 103 2.59 13.03 2.62
CA LEU A 103 3.75 12.24 2.22
C LEU A 103 4.56 11.83 3.45
N TYR A 104 4.68 10.52 3.71
CA TYR A 104 5.68 10.00 4.65
C TYR A 104 6.95 9.68 3.86
N LYS A 105 7.95 10.56 3.97
CA LYS A 105 9.31 10.33 3.45
C LYS A 105 10.02 9.38 4.43
N LEU A 106 10.28 8.15 4.01
CA LEU A 106 11.23 7.28 4.68
C LEU A 106 12.63 7.74 4.24
N TYR A 107 13.38 8.32 5.17
CA TYR A 107 14.80 8.66 5.00
C TYR A 107 15.67 7.46 5.35
#